data_AF-A0A6P1AHN5-F1
#
_entry.id   AF-A0A6P1AHN5-F1
#
_cell.length_a   1.000
_cell.length_b   1.000
_cell.length_c   1.000
_cell.angle_alpha   90.00
_cell.angle_beta   90.00
_cell.angle_gamma   90.00
#
_symmetry.space_group_name_H-M   'P 1'
#
loop_
_entity.id
_entity.type
_entity.pdbx_description
1 polymer ?
#
loop_
_entity_poly.entity_id
_entity_poly.type
_entity_poly.pdbx_seq_one_letter_code
_entity_poly.pdbx_strand_id
1 'polypeptide(L)' 'MNEPNYRIEKDSMGEREIPQNAYYGIQTLRAIENFPISGIKPLPTYIDACVLIKKATAITNGEL' A
#
# COMPACT_ATOMS: atom_id res chain seq x y z
N MET A 1 -4.26 16.08 23.35
CA MET A 1 -3.58 14.84 22.96
C MET A 1 -4.30 14.35 21.73
N ASN A 2 -3.70 14.42 20.54
CA ASN A 2 -4.30 13.79 19.36
C ASN A 2 -3.96 12.30 19.45
N GLU A 3 -4.94 11.47 19.78
CA GLU A 3 -4.76 10.04 19.59
C GLU A 3 -4.53 9.76 18.09
N PRO A 4 -3.56 8.91 17.73
CA PRO A 4 -3.42 8.49 16.35
C PRO A 4 -4.71 7.77 15.94
N ASN A 5 -5.45 8.37 15.01
CA ASN A 5 -6.65 7.77 14.45
C ASN A 5 -6.22 6.61 13.54
N TYR A 6 -6.80 5.42 13.76
CA TYR A 6 -6.54 4.22 12.97
C TYR A 6 -7.82 3.76 12.27
N ARG A 7 -7.65 3.17 11.09
CA ARG A 7 -8.68 2.42 10.36
C ARG A 7 -8.36 0.93 10.42
N ILE A 8 -9.38 0.11 10.54
CA ILE A 8 -9.25 -1.35 10.48
C ILE A 8 -9.35 -1.80 9.03
N GLU A 9 -8.40 -2.64 8.59
CA GLU A 9 -8.49 -3.39 7.34
C GLU A 9 -8.45 -4.88 7.60
N LYS A 10 -8.97 -5.66 6.64
CA LYS A 10 -9.02 -7.12 6.67
C LYS A 10 -8.50 -7.71 5.38
N ASP A 11 -7.66 -8.74 5.49
CA ASP A 11 -7.28 -9.63 4.39
C ASP A 11 -7.55 -11.10 4.77
N SER A 12 -7.10 -12.03 3.93
CA SER A 12 -7.24 -13.47 4.18
C SER A 12 -6.52 -13.97 5.43
N MET A 13 -5.62 -13.18 6.01
CA MET A 13 -4.86 -13.49 7.23
C MET A 13 -5.42 -12.76 8.48
N GLY A 14 -6.58 -12.11 8.36
CA GLY A 14 -7.26 -11.42 9.47
C GLY A 14 -7.19 -9.89 9.40
N GLU A 15 -7.33 -9.25 10.55
CA GLU A 15 -7.47 -7.79 10.67
C GLU A 15 -6.22 -7.09 11.19
N ARG A 16 -6.03 -5.82 10.81
CA ARG A 16 -4.96 -4.94 11.28
C ARG A 16 -5.41 -3.48 11.37
N GLU A 17 -4.81 -2.76 12.31
CA GLU A 17 -4.91 -1.30 12.46
C GLU A 17 -3.92 -0.61 11.52
N ILE A 18 -4.39 0.36 10.74
CA ILE A 18 -3.58 1.16 9.81
C ILE A 18 -3.78 2.63 10.14
N PRO A 19 -2.72 3.47 10.18
CA PRO A 19 -2.87 4.90 10.41
C PRO A 19 -3.86 5.53 9.41
N GLN A 20 -4.77 6.39 9.90
CA GLN A 20 -5.79 7.03 9.07
C GLN A 20 -5.19 7.87 7.93
N ASN A 21 -3.98 8.39 8.10
CA ASN A 21 -3.27 9.20 7.12
C ASN A 21 -2.40 8.38 6.14
N ALA A 22 -2.33 7.05 6.30
CA ALA A 22 -1.60 6.19 5.39
C ALA A 22 -2.45 5.82 4.16
N TYR A 23 -1.89 6.01 2.97
CA TYR A 23 -2.52 5.61 1.71
C TYR A 23 -2.38 4.11 1.40
N TYR A 24 -1.47 3.41 2.07
CA TYR A 24 -1.28 1.97 1.89
C TYR A 24 -2.30 1.15 2.69
N GLY A 25 -2.51 -0.10 2.28
CA GLY A 25 -3.40 -1.05 2.95
C GLY A 25 -2.68 -2.15 3.74
N ILE A 26 -3.46 -3.12 4.22
CA ILE A 26 -3.02 -4.19 5.14
C ILE A 26 -1.88 -5.03 4.57
N GLN A 27 -1.90 -5.30 3.26
CA GLN A 27 -0.85 -6.09 2.61
C GLN A 27 0.51 -5.37 2.65
N THR A 28 0.52 -4.05 2.50
CA THR A 28 1.74 -3.25 2.62
C THR A 28 2.23 -3.20 4.07
N LEU A 29 1.31 -3.05 5.04
CA LEU A 29 1.66 -3.12 6.46
C LEU A 29 2.33 -4.46 6.79
N ARG A 30 1.74 -5.58 6.34
CA ARG A 30 2.33 -6.91 6.54
C ARG A 30 3.70 -7.02 5.88
N ALA A 31 3.90 -6.46 4.68
CA ALA A 31 5.21 -6.46 4.04
C ALA A 31 6.26 -5.67 4.86
N ILE A 32 5.86 -4.55 5.47
CA ILE A 32 6.73 -3.77 6.37
C ILE A 32 7.10 -4.60 7.61
N GLU A 33 6.13 -5.29 8.23
CA GLU A 33 6.34 -6.15 9.41
C GLU A 33 7.20 -7.38 9.10
N ASN A 34 6.99 -8.01 7.94
CA ASN A 34 7.61 -9.28 7.58
C ASN A 34 9.02 -9.14 6.97
N PHE A 35 9.33 -8.01 6.32
CA PHE A 35 10.59 -7.82 5.58
C PHE A 35 11.47 -6.66 6.08
N PRO A 36 11.76 -6.51 7.38
CA PRO A 36 12.68 -5.50 7.89
C PRO A 36 14.15 -5.93 7.71
N ILE A 37 14.59 -6.11 6.46
CA ILE A 37 15.91 -6.71 6.15
C ILE A 37 17.01 -5.64 6.07
N SER A 38 16.95 -4.75 5.06
CA SER A 38 18.03 -3.79 4.77
C SER A 38 17.63 -2.32 4.89
N GLY A 39 16.33 -2.02 5.01
CA GLY A 39 15.80 -0.65 4.98
C GLY A 39 15.90 0.05 3.61
N ILE A 40 16.45 -0.62 2.60
CA ILE A 40 16.53 -0.08 1.23
C ILE A 40 15.13 -0.08 0.63
N LYS A 41 14.69 1.10 0.18
CA LYS A 41 13.40 1.28 -0.50
C LYS A 41 13.54 1.06 -2.01
N PRO A 42 12.46 0.71 -2.71
CA PRO A 42 12.44 0.71 -4.17
C PRO A 42 12.90 2.05 -4.73
N LEU A 43 13.56 2.02 -5.89
CA LEU A 43 13.95 3.22 -6.62
C LEU A 43 12.69 4.02 -7.01
N PRO A 44 12.73 5.36 -7.01
CA PRO A 44 11.58 6.18 -7.42
C PRO A 44 11.03 5.79 -8.80
N THR A 45 11.92 5.47 -9.75
CA THR A 45 11.54 5.03 -11.10
C THR A 45 10.74 3.74 -11.13
N TYR A 46 10.93 2.85 -10.14
CA TYR A 46 10.11 1.64 -9.99
C TYR A 46 8.66 2.00 -9.62
N ILE A 47 8.49 2.98 -8.73
CA ILE A 47 7.18 3.48 -8.33
C ILE A 47 6.48 4.16 -9.51
N ASP A 48 7.21 5.01 -10.25
CA ASP A 48 6.70 5.69 -11.45
C ASP A 48 6.20 4.68 -12.49
N ALA A 49 6.99 3.63 -12.76
CA ALA A 49 6.61 2.56 -13.67
C ALA A 49 5.32 1.85 -13.21
N CYS A 50 5.18 1.53 -11.92
CA CYS A 50 3.95 0.94 -11.39
C CYS A 50 2.73 1.84 -11.58
N VAL A 51 2.86 3.15 -11.34
CA VAL A 51 1.77 4.12 -11.54
C VAL A 51 1.37 4.19 -13.00
N LEU A 52 2.32 4.24 -13.93
CA LEU A 52 2.05 4.25 -15.37
C LEU A 52 1.32 2.99 -15.83
N ILE A 53 1.76 1.81 -15.37
CA ILE A 53 1.11 0.54 -15.67
C ILE A 53 -0.34 0.56 -15.18
N LYS A 54 -0.57 0.95 -13.92
CA LYS A 54 -1.93 0.98 -13.35
C LYS A 54 -2.83 2.00 -14.02
N LYS A 55 -2.29 3.16 -14.43
CA LYS A 55 -3.03 4.15 -15.23
C LYS A 55 -3.45 3.57 -16.57
N ALA A 56 -2.52 2.95 -17.31
CA ALA A 56 -2.83 2.34 -18.60
C ALA A 56 -3.90 1.26 -18.46
N THR A 57 -3.77 0.36 -17.47
CA THR A 57 -4.78 -0.66 -17.18
C THR A 57 -6.15 -0.08 -16.87
N ALA A 58 -6.22 0.99 -16.07
CA ALA A 58 -7.48 1.62 -15.72
C ALA A 58 -8.18 2.25 -16.93
N ILE A 59 -7.42 2.91 -17.82
CA ILE A 59 -7.94 3.46 -19.08
C ILE A 59 -8.49 2.34 -19.95
N THR A 60 -7.68 1.32 -20.23
CA THR A 60 -8.10 0.19 -21.09
C THR A 60 -9.34 -0.52 -20.54
N ASN A 61 -9.39 -0.79 -19.23
CA ASN A 61 -10.57 -1.45 -18.64
C ASN A 61 -11.82 -0.57 -18.64
N GLY A 62 -11.68 0.75 -18.67
CA GLY A 62 -12.80 1.68 -18.75
C GLY A 62 -13.38 1.85 -20.17
N GLU A 63 -12.65 1.38 -21.18
CA GLU A 63 -13.05 1.42 -22.60
C GLU A 63 -13.65 0.09 -23.09
N LEU A 64 -13.60 -0.96 -22.27
CA LEU A 64 -14.19 -2.29 -22.50
C LEU A 64 -15.65 -2.34 -22.02
#